data_AF-A0A2I0A2M4-F1
#
_entry.id   AF-A0A2I0A2M4-F1
#
_cell.length_a   1.000
_cell.length_b   1.000
_cell.length_c   1.000
_cell.angle_alpha   90.00
_cell.angle_beta   90.00
_cell.angle_gamma   90.00
#
_symmetry.space_group_name_H-M   'P 1'
#
loop_
_entity.id
_entity.type
_entity.pdbx_description
1 polymer ?
#
loop_
_entity_poly.entity_id
_entity_poly.type
_entity_poly.pdbx_seq_one_letter_code
_entity_poly.pdbx_strand_id
1 'polypeptide(L)'
;MASQTIESHRAGAEVFHGDDICKKKSIELLEELCLPKGLFPMEDMEEFGYNRESGFVWLIQKKKKDHVFKQIKRAVSYAPEVTAFVEKYKLKKMTGVKTKELLLWLSVIEVYFDNPSSEKLTFKTGTGLSDSFPGSAFELQ
;
A
#
# COMPACT_ATOMS: atom_id res chain seq x y z
N MET A 1 -18.27 -1.86 15.13
CA MET A 1 -18.51 -0.49 14.62
C MET A 1 -17.53 -0.12 13.50
N ALA A 2 -16.19 -0.19 13.68
CA ALA A 2 -15.23 0.11 12.61
C ALA A 2 -15.33 -0.81 11.36
N SER A 3 -15.76 -2.07 11.53
CA SER A 3 -15.91 -3.05 10.43
C SER A 3 -17.03 -2.69 9.43
N GLN A 4 -18.17 -2.16 9.92
CA GLN A 4 -19.31 -1.82 9.05
C GLN A 4 -19.00 -0.65 8.11
N THR A 5 -18.12 0.27 8.54
CA THR A 5 -17.71 1.40 7.70
C THR A 5 -16.81 0.95 6.55
N ILE A 6 -15.91 -0.03 6.77
CA ILE A 6 -15.04 -0.55 5.70
C ILE A 6 -15.83 -1.31 4.64
N GLU A 7 -16.81 -2.15 5.05
CA GLU A 7 -17.67 -2.88 4.10
C GLU A 7 -18.48 -1.93 3.22
N SER A 8 -18.99 -0.82 3.76
CA SER A 8 -19.73 0.17 2.96
C SER A 8 -18.90 0.77 1.82
N HIS A 9 -17.56 0.87 1.99
CA HIS A 9 -16.67 1.35 0.95
C HIS A 9 -16.39 0.31 -0.14
N ARG A 10 -16.77 -0.96 0.03
CA ARG A 10 -16.63 -1.99 -1.03
C ARG A 10 -17.82 -2.02 -1.98
N ALA A 11 -18.96 -1.47 -1.60
CA ALA A 11 -20.15 -1.43 -2.45
C ALA A 11 -19.85 -0.65 -3.74
N GLY A 12 -20.12 -1.26 -4.90
CA GLY A 12 -19.89 -0.65 -6.21
C GLY A 12 -18.42 -0.64 -6.68
N ALA A 13 -17.52 -1.30 -5.94
CA ALA A 13 -16.11 -1.41 -6.33
C ALA A 13 -15.90 -2.35 -7.52
N GLU A 14 -14.85 -2.08 -8.29
CA GLU A 14 -14.29 -3.04 -9.22
C GLU A 14 -13.48 -4.07 -8.43
N VAL A 15 -13.83 -5.36 -8.54
CA VAL A 15 -13.15 -6.46 -7.82
C VAL A 15 -12.60 -7.46 -8.82
N PHE A 16 -11.31 -7.74 -8.69
CA PHE A 16 -10.56 -8.67 -9.53
C PHE A 16 -10.04 -9.81 -8.67
N HIS A 17 -10.00 -11.02 -9.24
CA HIS A 17 -9.55 -12.21 -8.55
C HIS A 17 -8.47 -12.93 -9.34
N GLY A 18 -7.47 -13.45 -8.62
CA GLY A 18 -6.35 -14.20 -9.19
C GLY A 18 -5.08 -13.37 -9.35
N ASP A 19 -3.94 -14.06 -9.17
CA ASP A 19 -2.64 -13.44 -8.96
C ASP A 19 -2.25 -12.47 -10.09
N ASP A 20 -2.31 -12.91 -11.36
CA ASP A 20 -1.85 -12.10 -12.50
C ASP A 20 -2.69 -10.83 -12.72
N ILE A 21 -4.02 -10.94 -12.65
CA ILE A 21 -4.90 -9.78 -12.87
C ILE A 21 -4.82 -8.80 -11.69
N CYS A 22 -4.69 -9.31 -10.45
CA CYS A 22 -4.57 -8.46 -9.27
C CYS A 22 -3.25 -7.68 -9.27
N LYS A 23 -2.13 -8.31 -9.67
CA LYS A 23 -0.84 -7.62 -9.86
C LYS A 23 -0.96 -6.52 -10.91
N LYS A 24 -1.53 -6.86 -12.07
CA LYS A 24 -1.72 -5.89 -13.17
C LYS A 24 -2.53 -4.68 -12.69
N LYS A 25 -3.66 -4.91 -12.02
CA LYS A 25 -4.54 -3.85 -11.53
C LYS A 25 -3.92 -3.01 -10.40
N SER A 26 -3.14 -3.63 -9.53
CA SER A 26 -2.37 -2.92 -8.51
C SER A 26 -1.31 -1.99 -9.12
N ILE A 27 -0.61 -2.44 -10.16
CA ILE A 27 0.38 -1.61 -10.89
C ILE A 27 -0.32 -0.46 -11.63
N GLU A 28 -1.43 -0.73 -12.33
CA GLU A 28 -2.23 0.31 -13.00
C GLU A 28 -2.67 1.41 -12.01
N LEU A 29 -3.13 1.01 -10.82
CA LEU A 29 -3.50 1.95 -9.76
C LEU A 29 -2.28 2.79 -9.31
N LEU A 30 -1.14 2.17 -9.01
CA LEU A 30 0.04 2.90 -8.57
C LEU A 30 0.52 3.91 -9.62
N GLU A 31 0.44 3.54 -10.90
CA GLU A 31 0.73 4.44 -12.01
C GLU A 31 -0.25 5.62 -12.10
N GLU A 32 -1.57 5.37 -11.97
CA GLU A 32 -2.62 6.40 -11.93
C GLU A 32 -2.37 7.40 -10.80
N LEU A 33 -1.93 6.90 -9.63
CA LEU A 33 -1.62 7.71 -8.46
C LEU A 33 -0.23 8.35 -8.52
N CYS A 34 0.58 8.09 -9.56
CA CYS A 34 1.97 8.54 -9.67
C CYS A 34 2.82 8.11 -8.45
N LEU A 35 2.64 6.85 -8.02
CA LEU A 35 3.39 6.20 -6.95
C LEU A 35 4.29 5.09 -7.54
N PRO A 36 5.41 4.73 -6.89
CA PRO A 36 6.30 3.68 -7.38
C PRO A 36 5.59 2.33 -7.53
N LYS A 37 5.82 1.65 -8.64
CA LYS A 37 5.04 0.44 -9.04
C LYS A 37 5.37 -0.80 -8.20
N GLY A 38 6.46 -0.77 -7.43
CA GLY A 38 6.91 -1.85 -6.55
C GLY A 38 6.55 -1.65 -5.07
N LEU A 39 5.61 -0.76 -4.73
CA LEU A 39 5.22 -0.50 -3.33
C LEU A 39 4.56 -1.68 -2.62
N PHE A 40 3.92 -2.57 -3.36
CA PHE A 40 3.24 -3.75 -2.82
C PHE A 40 3.98 -5.04 -3.21
N PRO A 41 3.96 -6.07 -2.34
CA PRO A 41 4.52 -7.36 -2.68
C PRO A 41 3.61 -8.09 -3.67
N MET A 42 4.01 -8.09 -4.94
CA MET A 42 3.23 -8.61 -6.08
C MET A 42 3.30 -10.15 -6.21
N GLU A 43 2.97 -10.94 -5.18
CA GLU A 43 2.83 -12.40 -5.31
C GLU A 43 1.79 -12.98 -4.34
N ASP A 44 1.18 -14.10 -4.73
CA ASP A 44 0.13 -14.81 -3.97
C ASP A 44 -1.11 -13.95 -3.69
N MET A 45 -1.46 -13.07 -4.63
CA MET A 45 -2.64 -12.22 -4.56
C MET A 45 -3.90 -13.01 -4.92
N GLU A 46 -4.94 -12.85 -4.11
CA GLU A 46 -6.23 -13.53 -4.29
C GLU A 46 -7.28 -12.56 -4.82
N GLU A 47 -7.29 -11.33 -4.28
CA GLU A 47 -8.28 -10.31 -4.60
C GLU A 47 -7.63 -8.93 -4.60
N PHE A 48 -8.03 -8.11 -5.56
CA PHE A 48 -7.77 -6.68 -5.58
C PHE A 48 -9.09 -5.96 -5.83
N GLY A 49 -9.44 -5.04 -4.94
CA GLY A 49 -10.66 -4.25 -5.07
C GLY A 49 -10.38 -2.77 -5.05
N TYR A 50 -11.06 -2.03 -5.91
CA TYR A 50 -10.96 -0.58 -5.98
C TYR A 50 -12.33 0.07 -6.16
N ASN A 51 -12.75 0.82 -5.15
CA ASN A 51 -13.87 1.74 -5.24
C ASN A 51 -13.36 3.12 -5.67
N ARG A 52 -13.57 3.47 -6.93
CA ARG A 52 -13.16 4.77 -7.49
C ARG A 52 -13.92 5.95 -6.89
N GLU A 53 -15.19 5.77 -6.55
CA GLU A 53 -16.03 6.84 -5.98
C GLU A 53 -15.52 7.26 -4.61
N SER A 54 -15.22 6.30 -3.73
CA SER A 54 -14.71 6.60 -2.39
C SER A 54 -13.18 6.68 -2.31
N GLY A 55 -12.47 6.32 -3.37
CA GLY A 55 -11.01 6.16 -3.37
C GLY A 55 -10.54 5.04 -2.42
N PHE A 56 -11.36 4.02 -2.15
CA PHE A 56 -11.01 2.94 -1.22
C PHE A 56 -10.44 1.74 -1.98
N VAL A 57 -9.29 1.23 -1.54
CA VAL A 57 -8.63 0.06 -2.15
C VAL A 57 -8.36 -0.99 -1.09
N TRP A 58 -8.42 -2.25 -1.51
CA TRP A 58 -7.93 -3.36 -0.71
C TRP A 58 -7.19 -4.41 -1.56
N LEU A 59 -6.31 -5.12 -0.87
CA LEU A 59 -5.49 -6.21 -1.37
C LEU A 59 -5.70 -7.41 -0.46
N ILE A 60 -6.00 -8.57 -1.02
CA ILE A 60 -6.00 -9.85 -0.28
C ILE A 60 -4.92 -10.75 -0.84
N GLN A 61 -4.11 -11.32 0.04
CA GLN A 61 -3.06 -12.27 -0.25
C GLN A 61 -3.20 -13.49 0.66
N LYS A 62 -2.82 -14.67 0.16
CA LYS A 62 -3.04 -15.96 0.84
C LYS A 62 -2.53 -16.02 2.29
N LYS A 63 -1.44 -15.30 2.57
CA LYS A 63 -0.78 -15.29 3.87
C LYS A 63 -0.01 -14.00 4.06
N LYS A 64 0.32 -13.68 5.32
CA LYS A 64 1.26 -12.60 5.66
C LYS A 64 2.56 -12.75 4.86
N LYS A 65 3.11 -11.64 4.37
CA LYS A 65 4.36 -11.60 3.64
C LYS A 65 5.30 -10.56 4.21
N ASP A 66 6.51 -11.00 4.54
CA ASP A 66 7.61 -10.10 4.90
C ASP A 66 8.44 -9.80 3.65
N HIS A 67 8.83 -8.54 3.47
CA HIS A 67 9.64 -8.08 2.35
C HIS A 67 10.76 -7.17 2.85
N VAL A 68 11.88 -7.12 2.12
CA VAL A 68 12.98 -6.20 2.41
C VAL A 68 13.24 -5.36 1.17
N PHE A 69 12.99 -4.06 1.27
CA PHE A 69 13.39 -3.10 0.25
C PHE A 69 14.91 -2.94 0.30
N LYS A 70 15.62 -3.69 -0.55
CA LYS A 70 17.08 -3.85 -0.50
C LYS A 70 17.83 -2.52 -0.58
N GLN A 71 17.37 -1.58 -1.41
CA GLN A 71 18.02 -0.29 -1.61
C GLN A 71 18.09 0.55 -0.32
N ILE A 72 17.07 0.45 0.53
CA ILE A 72 16.98 1.19 1.80
C ILE A 72 17.17 0.30 3.04
N LYS A 73 17.40 -1.00 2.82
CA LYS A 73 17.56 -2.03 3.87
C LYS A 73 16.42 -2.05 4.89
N ARG A 74 15.19 -1.74 4.45
CA ARG A 74 14.02 -1.73 5.33
C ARG A 74 13.19 -2.99 5.19
N ALA A 75 12.94 -3.62 6.33
CA ALA A 75 12.04 -4.76 6.45
C ALA A 75 10.61 -4.25 6.68
N VAL A 76 9.70 -4.77 5.88
CA VAL A 76 8.27 -4.46 5.93
C VAL A 76 7.48 -5.76 5.98
N SER A 77 6.31 -5.70 6.58
CA SER A 77 5.39 -6.82 6.76
C SER A 77 4.02 -6.40 6.22
N TYR A 78 3.48 -7.20 5.31
CA TYR A 78 2.14 -7.07 4.77
C TYR A 78 1.27 -8.20 5.34
N ALA A 79 0.15 -7.85 5.95
CA ALA A 79 -0.85 -8.78 6.45
C ALA A 79 -1.61 -9.45 5.28
N PRO A 80 -2.38 -10.53 5.54
CA PRO A 80 -3.25 -11.14 4.53
C PRO A 80 -4.21 -10.15 3.85
N GLU A 81 -4.61 -9.10 4.56
CA GLU A 81 -5.42 -8.02 4.02
C GLU A 81 -4.74 -6.67 4.27
N VAL A 82 -4.63 -5.88 3.20
CA VAL A 82 -4.11 -4.51 3.21
C VAL A 82 -5.18 -3.59 2.65
N THR A 83 -5.48 -2.49 3.34
CA THR A 83 -6.47 -1.51 2.88
C THR A 83 -5.88 -0.11 2.91
N ALA A 84 -6.38 0.77 2.04
CA ALA A 84 -6.04 2.19 2.08
C ALA A 84 -7.13 3.05 1.44
N PHE A 85 -7.10 4.35 1.71
CA PHE A 85 -7.70 5.35 0.84
C PHE A 85 -6.62 5.96 -0.03
N VAL A 86 -6.93 6.22 -1.29
CA VAL A 86 -5.98 6.67 -2.30
C VAL A 86 -6.32 8.06 -2.81
N GLU A 87 -5.27 8.84 -3.04
CA GLU A 87 -5.29 10.15 -3.68
C GLU A 87 -4.04 10.24 -4.56
N LYS A 88 -4.03 11.16 -5.53
CA LYS A 88 -2.83 11.36 -6.35
C LYS A 88 -1.63 11.64 -5.44
N TYR A 89 -0.54 10.90 -5.65
CA TYR A 89 0.70 10.90 -4.87
C TYR A 89 0.59 10.43 -3.42
N LYS A 90 -0.53 9.83 -3.00
CA LYS A 90 -0.78 9.55 -1.57
C LYS A 90 -1.67 8.33 -1.31
N LEU A 91 -1.25 7.54 -0.33
CA LEU A 91 -2.04 6.53 0.36
C LEU A 91 -2.26 6.99 1.81
N LYS A 92 -3.49 6.90 2.32
CA LYS A 92 -3.86 7.33 3.68
C LYS A 92 -4.73 6.30 4.39
N LYS A 93 -4.73 6.36 5.72
CA LYS A 93 -5.43 5.40 6.60
C LYS A 93 -5.11 3.95 6.22
N MET A 94 -3.85 3.70 5.92
CA MET A 94 -3.38 2.37 5.54
C MET A 94 -3.52 1.40 6.71
N THR A 95 -3.91 0.17 6.41
CA THR A 95 -3.94 -0.95 7.36
C THR A 95 -3.20 -2.15 6.79
N GLY A 96 -2.79 -3.09 7.64
CA GLY A 96 -2.12 -4.31 7.20
C GLY A 96 -0.64 -4.16 6.84
N VAL A 97 -0.07 -2.94 6.85
CA VAL A 97 1.35 -2.70 6.57
C VAL A 97 2.10 -2.30 7.84
N LYS A 98 3.22 -2.96 8.12
CA LYS A 98 4.13 -2.60 9.20
C LYS A 98 5.56 -2.44 8.67
N THR A 99 6.28 -1.48 9.22
CA THR A 99 7.73 -1.31 9.01
C THR A 99 8.47 -1.70 10.28
N LYS A 100 9.67 -2.25 10.13
CA LYS A 100 10.56 -2.53 11.26
C LYS A 100 11.45 -1.31 11.52
N GLU A 101 11.20 -0.66 12.66
CA GLU A 101 12.02 0.43 13.17
C GLU A 101 12.75 -0.05 14.43
N LEU A 102 14.07 -0.07 14.39
CA LEU A 102 14.92 -0.68 15.42
C LEU A 102 14.46 -2.14 15.72
N LEU A 103 13.92 -2.39 16.92
CA LEU A 103 13.44 -3.69 17.37
C LEU A 103 11.91 -3.82 17.34
N LEU A 104 11.18 -2.79 16.91
CA LEU A 104 9.71 -2.73 16.94
C LEU A 104 9.10 -2.73 15.55
N TRP A 105 7.93 -3.37 15.43
CA TRP A 105 7.10 -3.31 14.23
C TRP A 105 6.04 -2.22 14.39
N LEU A 106 6.14 -1.17 13.57
CA LEU A 106 5.25 -0.02 13.62
C LEU A 106 4.30 -0.03 12.41
N SER A 107 3.01 0.22 12.65
CA SER A 107 2.01 0.30 11.59
C SER A 107 2.22 1.55 10.74
N VAL A 108 2.32 1.36 9.42
CA VAL A 108 2.35 2.45 8.44
C VAL A 108 0.90 2.86 8.17
N ILE A 109 0.62 4.16 8.29
CA ILE A 109 -0.73 4.74 8.14
C ILE A 109 -0.85 5.68 6.95
N GLU A 110 0.25 6.26 6.48
CA GLU A 110 0.30 7.10 5.28
C GLU A 110 1.59 6.86 4.51
N VAL A 111 1.51 6.96 3.18
CA VAL A 111 2.63 6.94 2.25
C VAL A 111 2.38 8.04 1.22
N TYR A 112 3.31 8.96 1.02
CA TYR A 112 3.06 10.11 0.14
C TYR A 112 4.33 10.79 -0.37
N PHE A 113 4.21 11.49 -1.51
CA PHE A 113 5.16 12.54 -1.89
C PHE A 113 4.69 13.88 -1.33
N ASP A 114 5.60 14.68 -0.76
CA ASP A 114 5.27 16.02 -0.21
C ASP A 114 4.71 16.98 -1.26
N ASN A 115 5.17 16.85 -2.51
CA ASN A 115 4.71 17.61 -3.66
C ASN A 115 5.00 16.83 -4.95
N PRO A 116 4.40 17.22 -6.10
CA PRO A 116 4.57 16.50 -7.38
C PRO A 116 6.00 16.44 -7.91
N SER A 117 6.89 17.33 -7.46
CA SER A 117 8.29 17.37 -7.86
C SER A 117 9.20 16.65 -6.86
N SER A 118 8.64 16.07 -5.79
CA SER A 118 9.43 15.36 -4.79
C SER A 118 9.96 14.05 -5.35
N GLU A 119 11.27 13.84 -5.20
CA GLU A 119 11.92 12.56 -5.50
C GLU A 119 11.84 11.58 -4.34
N LYS A 120 11.39 12.05 -3.16
CA LYS A 120 11.34 11.25 -1.93
C LYS A 120 9.93 10.90 -1.54
N LEU A 121 9.72 9.62 -1.30
CA LEU A 121 8.50 9.05 -0.78
C LEU A 121 8.59 8.94 0.75
N THR A 122 7.62 9.53 1.44
CA THR A 122 7.54 9.60 2.90
C THR A 122 6.56 8.56 3.43
N PHE A 123 6.98 7.82 4.45
CA PHE A 123 6.19 6.82 5.16
C PHE A 123 5.94 7.33 6.58
N LYS A 124 4.68 7.38 7.01
CA LYS A 124 4.30 7.81 8.35
C LYS A 124 3.65 6.67 9.12
N THR A 125 4.05 6.54 10.38
CA THR A 125 3.54 5.50 11.28
C THR A 125 2.46 6.03 12.21
N GLY A 126 1.68 5.12 12.79
CA GLY A 126 0.65 5.45 13.79
C GLY A 126 1.21 6.09 15.07
N THR A 127 2.53 6.04 15.29
CA THR A 127 3.21 6.69 16.42
C THR A 127 3.61 8.14 16.16
N GLY A 128 3.41 8.63 14.93
CA GLY A 128 3.85 9.96 14.49
C GLY A 128 5.26 9.98 13.90
N LEU A 129 6.03 8.90 14.00
CA LEU A 129 7.33 8.79 13.31
C LEU A 129 7.16 8.74 11.79
N SER A 130 8.07 9.37 11.07
CA SER A 130 8.10 9.37 9.61
C SER A 130 9.52 9.28 9.07
N ASP A 131 9.69 8.52 7.99
CA ASP A 131 10.94 8.42 7.25
C ASP A 131 10.69 8.65 5.75
N SER A 132 11.67 9.26 5.08
CA SER A 132 11.59 9.56 3.64
C SER A 132 12.76 8.94 2.89
N PHE A 133 12.46 8.29 1.77
CA PHE A 133 13.43 7.57 0.95
C PHE A 133 13.26 7.93 -0.53
N PRO A 134 14.29 7.78 -1.37
CA PRO A 134 14.13 7.95 -2.82
C PRO A 134 13.00 7.06 -3.36
N GLY A 135 12.08 7.61 -4.15
CA GLY A 135 10.95 6.86 -4.72
C GLY A 135 11.41 5.68 -5.59
N SER A 136 12.55 5.85 -6.27
CA SER A 136 13.21 4.80 -7.06
C SER A 136 13.58 3.54 -6.27
N ALA A 137 13.65 3.62 -4.92
CA ALA A 137 13.88 2.47 -4.06
C ALA A 137 12.70 1.48 -4.02
N PHE A 138 11.53 1.92 -4.48
CA PHE A 138 10.27 1.17 -4.44
C PHE A 138 9.72 0.89 -5.84
N GLU A 139 10.53 1.04 -6.88
CA GLU A 139 10.16 0.60 -8.22
C GLU A 139 10.28 -0.93 -8.35
N LEU A 140 9.62 -1.49 -9.37
CA LEU A 140 9.75 -2.90 -9.72
C LEU A 140 11.23 -3.21 -10.05
N GLN A 141 11.78 -4.24 -9.41
CA GLN A 141 13.13 -4.75 -9.66
C GLN A 141 13.13 -5.89 -10.69
#